data_AF-A0A7Y3FIY5-F1
#
_entry.id   AF-A0A7Y3FIY5-F1
#
_cell.length_a   1.000
_cell.length_b   1.000
_cell.length_c   1.000
_cell.angle_alpha   90.00
_cell.angle_beta   90.00
_cell.angle_gamma   90.00
#
_symmetry.space_group_name_H-M   'P 1'
#
loop_
_entity.id
_entity.type
_entity.pdbx_description
1 polymer ?
#
loop_
_entity_poly.entity_id
_entity_poly.type
_entity_poly.pdbx_seq_one_letter_code
_entity_poly.pdbx_strand_id
1 'polypeptide(L)'
;LDAARSRGHELVAIGELNPQLPFMPNDAVVATSEFDVLLETGSGGHPLFALPNRAVSLPDYAIGLRVAGLVNDGGTLQIGIGSLGDAIAWALGTRRRDNKAFQMLLDSLAPHVMPNETDDLSQGLYGASEMLVEGFLHLQECGVLRREVDGGIFLHAGFYLGSARFYERLRTLRDEVLDGISMTRISFTNSLRDDFDSKREQRRDARFVNTAMMVTLSGAAVSDALANGQVVSGVGGQYDFVAMAPQLDRARSIIVLPATRTRRGKTTSNIVSNYGHITIPSQLRDLVVTEYGVADLRGASDQEIVAALLKISDSRFQEGLRKHAVAAGKLSATYRIPVEFCDNSPARLERAFAASGLLTMLPHYPLGTDLTEVEAELAVALKLLSAKRGRLSSLARLALRGWRLADDPQLSEALERMKLRNPKGLQGRVERALVAAAIADARASGRSTFAPPA
;
A
#
# COMPACT_ATOMS: atom_id res chain seq x y z
N LEU A 1 13.98 11.39 28.48
CA LEU A 1 14.42 12.69 29.02
C LEU A 1 14.51 12.65 30.54
N ASP A 2 13.46 12.23 31.24
CA ASP A 2 13.44 12.18 32.72
C ASP A 2 14.55 11.32 33.34
N ALA A 3 14.84 10.15 32.76
CA ALA A 3 15.94 9.30 33.22
C ALA A 3 17.33 9.94 33.04
N ALA A 4 17.48 10.87 32.09
CA ALA A 4 18.73 11.61 31.90
C ALA A 4 18.80 12.82 32.85
N ARG A 5 17.68 13.53 33.05
CA ARG A 5 17.55 14.58 34.08
C ARG A 5 17.82 14.01 35.48
N SER A 6 17.29 12.83 35.82
CA SER A 6 17.50 12.17 37.12
C SER A 6 18.93 11.71 37.36
N ARG A 7 19.74 11.59 36.30
CA ARG A 7 21.18 11.27 36.38
C ARG A 7 22.05 12.53 36.44
N GLY A 8 21.44 13.72 36.54
CA GLY A 8 22.16 14.99 36.63
C GLY A 8 22.73 15.47 35.30
N HIS A 9 22.27 14.92 34.17
CA HIS A 9 22.65 15.48 32.87
C HIS A 9 21.93 16.80 32.63
N GLU A 10 22.69 17.84 32.30
CA GLU A 10 22.13 19.05 31.71
C GLU A 10 21.62 18.72 30.31
N LEU A 11 20.33 18.91 30.09
CA LEU A 11 19.66 18.70 28.81
C LEU A 11 19.03 20.03 28.41
N VAL A 12 19.12 20.36 27.12
CA VAL A 12 18.42 21.50 26.53
C VAL A 12 17.38 20.95 25.56
N ALA A 13 16.11 21.28 25.78
CA ALA A 13 15.00 20.98 24.90
C ALA A 13 14.74 22.17 23.97
N ILE A 14 14.86 21.95 22.67
CA ILE A 14 14.63 22.96 21.63
C ILE A 14 13.42 22.54 20.81
N GLY A 15 12.43 23.42 20.69
CA GLY A 15 11.28 23.25 19.81
C GLY A 15 11.34 24.22 18.63
N GLU A 16 10.77 23.82 17.50
CA GLU A 16 10.56 24.69 16.33
C GLU A 16 9.06 24.75 16.04
N LEU A 17 8.48 25.94 16.13
CA LEU A 17 7.08 26.16 15.78
C LEU A 17 6.95 26.25 14.26
N ASN A 18 6.10 25.40 13.67
CA ASN A 18 5.76 25.46 12.26
C ASN A 18 4.22 25.50 12.09
N PRO A 19 3.63 26.62 11.64
CA PRO A 19 2.18 26.75 11.48
C PRO A 19 1.59 25.84 10.39
N GLN A 20 2.42 25.24 9.53
CA GLN A 20 1.97 24.27 8.53
C GLN A 20 1.77 22.86 9.12
N LEU A 21 2.37 22.57 10.28
CA LEU A 21 2.24 21.28 10.97
C LEU A 21 0.85 21.15 11.61
N PRO A 22 0.06 20.12 11.26
CA PRO A 22 -1.25 19.92 11.89
C PRO A 22 -1.15 19.74 13.40
N PHE A 23 -1.96 20.51 14.14
CA PHE A 23 -2.13 20.31 15.57
C PHE A 23 -2.89 18.99 15.81
N MET A 24 -2.44 18.20 16.78
CA MET A 24 -3.06 16.94 17.17
C MET A 24 -3.35 16.95 18.68
N PRO A 25 -4.59 16.66 19.10
CA PRO A 25 -4.97 16.63 20.52
C PRO A 25 -4.45 15.35 21.21
N ASN A 26 -4.95 15.09 22.42
CA ASN A 26 -4.63 13.91 23.22
C ASN A 26 -3.14 13.84 23.61
N ASP A 27 -2.52 12.67 23.52
CA ASP A 27 -1.14 12.39 23.95
C ASP A 27 -0.07 13.26 23.27
N ALA A 28 -0.39 13.90 22.14
CA ALA A 28 0.55 14.74 21.40
C ALA A 28 0.64 16.19 21.91
N VAL A 29 -0.24 16.59 22.84
CA VAL A 29 -0.20 17.93 23.43
C VAL A 29 0.94 18.03 24.42
N VAL A 30 1.91 18.90 24.12
CA VAL A 30 3.04 19.21 24.99
C VAL A 30 2.96 20.66 25.45
N ALA A 31 3.32 20.91 26.71
CA ALA A 31 3.31 22.27 27.24
C ALA A 31 4.52 23.06 26.71
N THR A 32 4.35 24.36 26.45
CA THR A 32 5.47 25.22 26.02
C THR A 32 6.59 25.28 27.05
N SER A 33 6.28 25.07 28.33
CA SER A 33 7.24 24.98 29.43
C SER A 33 8.13 23.73 29.40
N GLU A 34 7.88 22.77 28.51
CA GLU A 34 8.77 21.63 28.31
C GLU A 34 10.03 21.98 27.50
N PHE A 35 10.02 23.12 26.80
CA PHE A 35 11.11 23.59 25.97
C PHE A 35 11.88 24.71 26.64
N ASP A 36 13.22 24.60 26.62
CA ASP A 36 14.12 25.65 27.09
C ASP A 36 14.30 26.75 26.02
N VAL A 37 14.15 26.38 24.75
CA VAL A 37 14.21 27.30 23.59
C VAL A 37 13.09 26.95 22.61
N LEU A 38 12.31 27.94 22.21
CA LEU A 38 11.34 27.83 21.12
C LEU A 38 11.78 28.73 19.95
N LEU A 39 12.00 28.11 18.79
CA LEU A 39 12.28 28.79 17.54
C LEU A 39 10.98 29.08 16.82
N GLU A 40 10.68 30.35 16.61
CA GLU A 40 9.54 30.77 15.80
C GLU A 40 9.98 30.85 14.34
N THR A 41 9.45 29.96 13.50
CA THR A 41 9.49 30.21 12.06
C THR A 41 8.54 31.38 11.76
N GLY A 42 8.93 32.29 10.86
CA GLY A 42 8.08 33.43 10.50
C GLY A 42 6.67 33.00 10.07
N SER A 43 5.74 33.96 9.95
CA SER A 43 4.29 33.71 9.83
C SER A 43 3.81 32.64 8.82
N GLY A 44 4.61 32.28 7.82
CA GLY A 44 4.29 31.23 6.84
C GLY A 44 4.88 29.84 7.11
N GLY A 45 5.77 29.68 8.09
CA GLY A 45 6.52 28.44 8.33
C GLY A 45 7.41 28.02 7.14
N HIS A 46 7.93 26.80 7.20
CA HIS A 46 8.58 26.14 6.07
C HIS A 46 7.71 24.97 5.56
N PRO A 47 7.77 24.65 4.25
CA PRO A 47 7.01 23.53 3.68
C PRO A 47 7.31 22.20 4.37
N LEU A 48 6.27 21.47 4.73
CA LEU A 48 6.42 20.10 5.24
C LEU A 48 6.88 19.16 4.13
N PHE A 49 7.65 18.14 4.51
CA PHE A 49 7.99 17.06 3.61
C PHE A 49 6.73 16.27 3.24
N ALA A 50 6.32 16.32 1.98
CA ALA A 50 5.17 15.58 1.46
C ALA A 50 5.59 14.44 0.54
N LEU A 51 4.91 13.30 0.67
CA LEU A 51 5.06 12.18 -0.24
C LEU A 51 4.05 12.28 -1.38
N PRO A 52 4.49 12.19 -2.65
CA PRO A 52 3.55 12.20 -3.77
C PRO A 52 2.72 10.91 -3.79
N ASN A 53 1.40 11.05 -3.94
CA ASN A 53 0.52 9.90 -4.15
C ASN A 53 0.91 9.15 -5.44
N ARG A 54 0.81 7.82 -5.39
CA ARG A 54 1.11 6.96 -6.53
C ARG A 54 -0.17 6.37 -7.07
N ALA A 55 -0.30 6.36 -8.39
CA ALA A 55 -1.42 5.68 -9.03
C ALA A 55 -1.48 4.20 -8.63
N VAL A 56 -2.65 3.76 -8.17
CA VAL A 56 -2.96 2.39 -7.76
C VAL A 56 -3.04 1.50 -9.00
N SER A 57 -2.32 0.40 -8.97
CA SER A 57 -2.28 -0.57 -10.07
C SER A 57 -3.37 -1.65 -9.92
N LEU A 58 -3.70 -2.37 -10.99
CA LEU A 58 -4.63 -3.51 -10.90
C LEU A 58 -4.13 -4.60 -9.93
N PRO A 59 -2.82 -4.95 -9.91
CA PRO A 59 -2.27 -5.81 -8.86
C PRO A 59 -2.50 -5.29 -7.44
N ASP A 60 -2.29 -3.99 -7.21
CA ASP A 60 -2.50 -3.39 -5.89
C ASP A 60 -3.98 -3.45 -5.49
N TYR A 61 -4.91 -3.21 -6.42
CA TYR A 61 -6.35 -3.37 -6.18
C TYR A 61 -6.72 -4.81 -5.83
N ALA A 62 -6.19 -5.78 -6.57
CA ALA A 62 -6.45 -7.19 -6.28
C ALA A 62 -5.93 -7.60 -4.89
N ILE A 63 -4.75 -7.10 -4.50
CA ILE A 63 -4.21 -7.29 -3.14
C ILE A 63 -5.12 -6.61 -2.12
N GLY A 64 -5.51 -5.36 -2.35
CA GLY A 64 -6.38 -4.58 -1.47
C GLY A 64 -7.73 -5.25 -1.21
N LEU A 65 -8.38 -5.76 -2.27
CA LEU A 65 -9.64 -6.51 -2.17
C LEU A 65 -9.50 -7.79 -1.34
N ARG A 66 -8.41 -8.54 -1.55
CA ARG A 66 -8.13 -9.76 -0.77
C ARG A 66 -7.88 -9.45 0.69
N VAL A 67 -7.07 -8.45 0.99
CA VAL A 67 -6.81 -8.00 2.37
C VAL A 67 -8.11 -7.51 3.02
N ALA A 68 -8.92 -6.71 2.32
CA ALA A 68 -10.17 -6.20 2.85
C ALA A 68 -11.16 -7.32 3.23
N GLY A 69 -11.19 -8.43 2.50
CA GLY A 69 -12.01 -9.58 2.89
C GLY A 69 -11.44 -10.38 4.08
N LEU A 70 -10.16 -10.20 4.43
CA LEU A 70 -9.55 -10.82 5.62
C LEU A 70 -9.83 -10.01 6.89
N VAL A 71 -10.32 -8.78 6.77
CA VAL A 71 -10.62 -7.89 7.90
C VAL A 71 -11.99 -8.22 8.48
N ASN A 72 -12.05 -8.41 9.79
CA ASN A 72 -13.28 -8.70 10.52
C ASN A 72 -13.93 -7.41 11.01
N ASP A 73 -15.26 -7.32 10.94
CA ASP A 73 -16.01 -6.24 11.59
C ASP A 73 -15.75 -6.23 13.10
N GLY A 74 -15.67 -5.03 13.70
CA GLY A 74 -15.27 -4.87 15.10
C GLY A 74 -13.77 -5.10 15.36
N GLY A 75 -12.97 -5.40 14.33
CA GLY A 75 -11.57 -5.73 14.47
C GLY A 75 -10.63 -4.53 14.67
N THR A 76 -9.35 -4.78 14.43
CA THR A 76 -8.27 -3.79 14.51
C THR A 76 -7.45 -3.77 13.25
N LEU A 77 -7.08 -2.58 12.77
CA LEU A 77 -6.34 -2.41 11.52
C LEU A 77 -5.01 -1.68 11.74
N GLN A 78 -3.95 -2.24 11.15
CA GLN A 78 -2.71 -1.53 10.87
C GLN A 78 -2.41 -1.65 9.38
N ILE A 79 -2.16 -0.53 8.72
CA ILE A 79 -1.74 -0.45 7.33
C ILE A 79 -0.62 0.57 7.18
N GLY A 80 0.22 0.39 6.17
CA GLY A 80 1.30 1.32 5.82
C GLY A 80 0.89 2.36 4.77
N ILE A 81 1.88 3.13 4.32
CA ILE A 81 1.74 4.15 3.26
C ILE A 81 1.77 3.56 1.83
N GLY A 82 1.38 4.39 0.86
CA GLY A 82 1.58 4.15 -0.56
C GLY A 82 0.43 3.40 -1.23
N SER A 83 0.59 3.07 -2.51
CA SER A 83 -0.51 2.57 -3.35
C SER A 83 -1.18 1.29 -2.85
N LEU A 84 -0.46 0.44 -2.12
CA LEU A 84 -1.05 -0.75 -1.47
C LEU A 84 -1.91 -0.37 -0.27
N GLY A 85 -1.46 0.55 0.58
CA GLY A 85 -2.25 1.09 1.68
C GLY A 85 -3.52 1.77 1.17
N ASP A 86 -3.38 2.58 0.11
CA ASP A 86 -4.50 3.26 -0.55
C ASP A 86 -5.51 2.26 -1.14
N ALA A 87 -5.03 1.17 -1.76
CA ALA A 87 -5.89 0.11 -2.30
C ALA A 87 -6.67 -0.64 -1.21
N ILE A 88 -6.02 -0.93 -0.07
CA ILE A 88 -6.66 -1.58 1.08
C ILE A 88 -7.72 -0.65 1.68
N ALA A 89 -7.37 0.61 1.94
CA ALA A 89 -8.31 1.60 2.48
C ALA A 89 -9.51 1.81 1.56
N TRP A 90 -9.27 1.93 0.25
CA TRP A 90 -10.34 2.03 -0.73
C TRP A 90 -11.23 0.77 -0.75
N ALA A 91 -10.65 -0.43 -0.71
CA ALA A 91 -11.41 -1.68 -0.75
C ALA A 91 -12.31 -1.83 0.49
N LEU A 92 -11.82 -1.48 1.68
CA LEU A 92 -12.62 -1.45 2.91
C LEU A 92 -13.72 -0.37 2.86
N GLY A 93 -13.41 0.82 2.33
CA GLY A 93 -14.40 1.88 2.12
C GLY A 93 -15.50 1.48 1.13
N THR A 94 -15.14 0.75 0.07
CA THR A 94 -16.10 0.15 -0.88
C THR A 94 -16.93 -0.93 -0.20
N ARG A 95 -16.32 -1.84 0.57
CA ARG A 95 -17.04 -2.86 1.34
C ARG A 95 -18.10 -2.25 2.26
N ARG A 96 -17.81 -1.10 2.87
CA ARG A 96 -18.76 -0.39 3.74
C ARG A 96 -19.88 0.33 2.98
N ARG A 97 -19.55 1.04 1.90
CA ARG A 97 -20.53 1.88 1.17
C ARG A 97 -21.36 1.11 0.14
N ASP A 98 -20.76 0.11 -0.49
CA ASP A 98 -21.39 -0.75 -1.49
C ASP A 98 -20.77 -2.16 -1.41
N ASN A 99 -21.22 -2.93 -0.42
CA ASN A 99 -20.73 -4.29 -0.18
C ASN A 99 -20.99 -5.21 -1.39
N LYS A 100 -22.07 -4.97 -2.14
CA LYS A 100 -22.36 -5.73 -3.37
C LYS A 100 -21.28 -5.48 -4.42
N ALA A 101 -20.90 -4.22 -4.65
CA ALA A 101 -19.77 -3.88 -5.52
C ALA A 101 -18.46 -4.53 -5.06
N PHE A 102 -18.18 -4.48 -3.75
CA PHE A 102 -17.00 -5.14 -3.19
C PHE A 102 -16.98 -6.65 -3.46
N GLN A 103 -18.09 -7.35 -3.22
CA GLN A 103 -18.22 -8.78 -3.49
C GLN A 103 -18.05 -9.08 -4.98
N MET A 104 -18.69 -8.31 -5.87
CA MET A 104 -18.52 -8.47 -7.32
C MET A 104 -17.05 -8.31 -7.76
N LEU A 105 -16.34 -7.34 -7.18
CA LEU A 105 -14.91 -7.13 -7.43
C LEU A 105 -14.06 -8.29 -6.92
N LEU A 106 -14.32 -8.77 -5.71
CA LEU A 106 -13.59 -9.89 -5.12
C LEU A 106 -13.84 -11.21 -5.86
N ASP A 107 -15.10 -11.48 -6.23
CA ASP A 107 -15.51 -12.67 -6.98
C ASP A 107 -14.90 -12.72 -8.38
N SER A 108 -14.70 -11.57 -9.02
CA SER A 108 -14.01 -11.50 -10.32
C SER A 108 -12.57 -12.08 -10.26
N LEU A 109 -11.98 -12.16 -9.08
CA LEU A 109 -10.63 -12.68 -8.83
C LEU A 109 -10.59 -14.20 -8.57
N ALA A 110 -11.74 -14.88 -8.57
CA ALA A 110 -11.87 -16.33 -8.46
C ALA A 110 -11.09 -17.08 -9.56
N PRO A 111 -10.67 -18.35 -9.35
CA PRO A 111 -10.91 -19.23 -8.19
C PRO A 111 -10.02 -18.98 -6.97
N HIS A 112 -9.22 -17.91 -6.97
CA HIS A 112 -8.13 -17.69 -6.01
C HIS A 112 -8.60 -17.08 -4.68
N VAL A 113 -9.81 -17.38 -4.24
CA VAL A 113 -10.42 -16.73 -3.08
C VAL A 113 -10.09 -17.55 -1.84
N MET A 114 -9.53 -16.89 -0.82
CA MET A 114 -10.09 -16.98 0.53
C MET A 114 -9.99 -15.59 1.15
N PRO A 115 -11.12 -14.89 1.21
CA PRO A 115 -11.50 -14.33 2.51
C PRO A 115 -12.97 -14.62 2.90
N ASN A 116 -13.19 -14.91 4.19
CA ASN A 116 -14.46 -15.39 4.74
C ASN A 116 -15.48 -14.27 5.07
N GLU A 117 -15.05 -13.01 5.12
CA GLU A 117 -15.87 -11.94 5.68
C GLU A 117 -16.56 -11.14 4.57
N THR A 118 -17.90 -11.23 4.55
CA THR A 118 -18.76 -10.52 3.59
C THR A 118 -19.73 -9.57 4.29
N ASP A 119 -19.54 -9.29 5.58
CA ASP A 119 -20.29 -8.24 6.27
C ASP A 119 -19.95 -6.84 5.71
N ASP A 120 -20.72 -5.83 6.12
CA ASP A 120 -20.60 -4.45 5.67
C ASP A 120 -19.76 -3.57 6.63
N LEU A 121 -18.98 -4.15 7.54
CA LEU A 121 -18.20 -3.43 8.56
C LEU A 121 -19.06 -2.46 9.41
N SER A 122 -20.25 -2.92 9.83
CA SER A 122 -21.23 -2.13 10.57
C SER A 122 -20.74 -1.60 11.93
N GLN A 123 -20.01 -2.42 12.69
CA GLN A 123 -19.40 -2.01 13.96
C GLN A 123 -18.20 -1.10 13.71
N GLY A 124 -17.51 -1.30 12.59
CA GLY A 124 -16.33 -0.58 12.19
C GLY A 124 -15.07 -1.12 12.84
N LEU A 125 -13.97 -0.41 12.59
CA LEU A 125 -12.62 -0.80 12.97
C LEU A 125 -12.02 0.22 13.93
N TYR A 126 -11.11 -0.26 14.75
CA TYR A 126 -10.14 0.51 15.51
C TYR A 126 -8.80 0.51 14.77
N GLY A 127 -8.17 1.67 14.63
CA GLY A 127 -6.83 1.78 14.07
C GLY A 127 -5.76 1.74 15.16
N ALA A 128 -4.82 0.81 15.07
CA ALA A 128 -3.63 0.78 15.90
C ALA A 128 -2.41 0.65 14.99
N SER A 129 -1.85 1.78 14.58
CA SER A 129 -0.84 1.84 13.52
C SER A 129 0.41 2.56 13.99
N GLU A 130 1.58 2.25 13.42
CA GLU A 130 2.75 3.10 13.63
C GLU A 130 2.56 4.47 12.97
N MET A 131 1.91 4.48 11.81
CA MET A 131 1.71 5.67 10.99
C MET A 131 0.23 5.99 10.78
N LEU A 132 -0.15 7.25 10.98
CA LEU A 132 -1.39 7.82 10.44
C LEU A 132 -1.13 8.28 9.00
N VAL A 133 -1.92 7.75 8.07
CA VAL A 133 -1.76 7.89 6.62
C VAL A 133 -3.08 8.26 5.97
N GLU A 134 -3.05 8.69 4.72
CA GLU A 134 -4.23 9.14 3.97
C GLU A 134 -5.37 8.11 3.93
N GLY A 135 -5.02 6.82 3.90
CA GLY A 135 -5.97 5.71 4.01
C GLY A 135 -6.85 5.77 5.26
N PHE A 136 -6.32 6.13 6.44
CA PHE A 136 -7.13 6.20 7.67
C PHE A 136 -8.15 7.35 7.64
N LEU A 137 -7.78 8.50 7.08
CA LEU A 137 -8.74 9.61 6.90
C LEU A 137 -9.86 9.21 5.94
N HIS A 138 -9.53 8.51 4.85
CA HIS A 138 -10.55 7.95 3.96
C HIS A 138 -11.47 6.93 4.65
N LEU A 139 -10.91 6.06 5.49
CA LEU A 139 -11.70 5.07 6.23
C LEU A 139 -12.62 5.74 7.27
N GLN A 140 -12.18 6.84 7.88
CA GLN A 140 -13.01 7.64 8.78
C GLN A 140 -14.19 8.25 8.00
N GLU A 141 -13.93 8.87 6.85
CA GLU A 141 -14.97 9.47 5.99
C GLU A 141 -16.00 8.45 5.50
N CYS A 142 -15.55 7.23 5.19
CA CYS A 142 -16.46 6.15 4.76
C CYS A 142 -17.19 5.47 5.93
N GLY A 143 -16.94 5.88 7.18
CA GLY A 143 -17.54 5.29 8.37
C GLY A 143 -17.01 3.90 8.72
N VAL A 144 -15.83 3.53 8.22
CA VAL A 144 -15.14 2.27 8.57
C VAL A 144 -14.36 2.43 9.87
N LEU A 145 -13.59 3.52 10.00
CA LEU A 145 -12.79 3.79 11.19
C LEU A 145 -13.65 4.54 12.22
N ARG A 146 -14.29 3.78 13.12
CA ARG A 146 -15.30 4.30 14.06
C ARG A 146 -15.43 3.50 15.35
N ARG A 147 -14.75 2.35 15.49
CA ARG A 147 -14.82 1.59 16.72
C ARG A 147 -13.91 2.26 17.73
N GLU A 148 -14.53 2.86 18.75
CA GLU A 148 -13.83 3.58 19.79
C GLU A 148 -13.24 2.63 20.84
N VAL A 149 -12.11 3.05 21.38
CA VAL A 149 -11.46 2.52 22.58
C VAL A 149 -11.12 3.71 23.49
N ASP A 150 -10.74 3.43 24.74
CA ASP A 150 -10.17 4.44 25.67
C ASP A 150 -10.96 5.75 25.77
N GLY A 151 -12.29 5.67 25.78
CA GLY A 151 -13.15 6.84 25.98
C GLY A 151 -13.36 7.72 24.75
N GLY A 152 -13.24 7.17 23.54
CA GLY A 152 -13.62 7.86 22.29
C GLY A 152 -12.60 7.78 21.16
N ILE A 153 -11.47 7.12 21.37
CA ILE A 153 -10.38 7.04 20.40
C ILE A 153 -10.64 5.92 19.40
N PHE A 154 -10.77 6.25 18.11
CA PHE A 154 -10.87 5.24 17.04
C PHE A 154 -9.54 4.99 16.33
N LEU A 155 -8.50 5.80 16.58
CA LEU A 155 -7.16 5.64 16.00
C LEU A 155 -6.05 6.04 16.96
N HIS A 156 -5.14 5.09 17.24
CA HIS A 156 -3.83 5.37 17.82
C HIS A 156 -2.74 5.29 16.75
N ALA A 157 -1.90 6.32 16.66
CA ALA A 157 -0.76 6.36 15.75
C ALA A 157 0.48 7.01 16.35
N GLY A 158 1.68 6.64 15.89
CA GLY A 158 2.95 7.14 16.42
C GLY A 158 3.44 8.43 15.76
N PHE A 159 3.26 8.53 14.45
CA PHE A 159 3.55 9.73 13.64
C PHE A 159 2.65 9.73 12.40
N TYR A 160 2.64 10.83 11.65
CA TYR A 160 1.88 10.91 10.40
C TYR A 160 2.75 11.39 9.24
N LEU A 161 2.44 10.89 8.05
CA LEU A 161 3.14 11.23 6.81
C LEU A 161 2.19 11.04 5.62
N GLY A 162 2.16 12.02 4.73
CA GLY A 162 1.30 11.95 3.55
C GLY A 162 1.60 13.03 2.52
N SER A 163 0.62 13.26 1.66
CA SER A 163 0.59 14.31 0.65
C SER A 163 0.42 15.71 1.26
N ALA A 164 0.62 16.76 0.47
CA ALA A 164 0.30 18.12 0.92
C ALA A 164 -1.19 18.26 1.26
N ARG A 165 -2.05 17.64 0.44
CA ARG A 165 -3.48 17.50 0.68
C ARG A 165 -3.78 16.77 1.99
N PHE A 166 -3.04 15.71 2.34
CA PHE A 166 -3.23 15.02 3.61
C PHE A 166 -2.98 15.96 4.81
N TYR A 167 -1.94 16.78 4.78
CA TYR A 167 -1.68 17.77 5.83
C TYR A 167 -2.77 18.85 5.89
N GLU A 168 -3.25 19.34 4.75
CA GLU A 168 -4.39 20.27 4.70
C GLU A 168 -5.66 19.65 5.29
N ARG A 169 -5.94 18.38 4.96
CA ARG A 169 -7.08 17.65 5.52
C ARG A 169 -6.98 17.55 7.04
N LEU A 170 -5.83 17.18 7.59
CA LEU A 170 -5.64 17.15 9.05
C LEU A 170 -5.89 18.51 9.70
N ARG A 171 -5.42 19.61 9.09
CA ARG A 171 -5.66 20.98 9.60
C ARG A 171 -7.12 21.42 9.58
N THR A 172 -7.93 20.80 8.72
CA THR A 172 -9.34 21.18 8.50
C THR A 172 -10.32 20.10 8.96
N LEU A 173 -9.84 19.06 9.64
CA LEU A 173 -10.70 18.08 10.29
C LEU A 173 -11.58 18.77 11.33
N ARG A 174 -12.82 18.31 11.45
CA ARG A 174 -13.72 18.74 12.53
C ARG A 174 -13.15 18.27 13.86
N ASP A 175 -13.27 19.10 14.89
CA ASP A 175 -12.74 18.83 16.23
C ASP A 175 -13.23 17.46 16.75
N GLU A 176 -14.51 17.12 16.55
CA GLU A 176 -15.05 15.82 17.00
C GLU A 176 -14.36 14.60 16.36
N VAL A 177 -13.87 14.74 15.12
CA VAL A 177 -13.12 13.68 14.44
C VAL A 177 -11.67 13.69 14.88
N LEU A 178 -11.10 14.88 15.06
CA LEU A 178 -9.71 15.06 15.47
C LEU A 178 -9.48 14.52 16.89
N ASP A 179 -10.44 14.71 17.80
CA ASP A 179 -10.42 14.19 19.17
C ASP A 179 -10.40 12.65 19.23
N GLY A 180 -10.98 11.98 18.24
CA GLY A 180 -10.94 10.51 18.12
C GLY A 180 -9.61 9.96 17.59
N ILE A 181 -8.64 10.81 17.28
CA ILE A 181 -7.29 10.45 16.85
C ILE A 181 -6.29 10.78 17.97
N SER A 182 -5.65 9.75 18.52
CA SER A 182 -4.58 9.91 19.50
C SER A 182 -3.22 9.63 18.87
N MET A 183 -2.46 10.70 18.64
CA MET A 183 -1.05 10.60 18.27
C MET A 183 -0.23 10.36 19.54
N THR A 184 0.33 9.17 19.69
CA THR A 184 0.96 8.69 20.93
C THR A 184 2.37 8.15 20.67
N ARG A 185 3.02 7.61 21.71
CA ARG A 185 4.37 7.07 21.62
C ARG A 185 4.40 5.79 20.77
N ILE A 186 5.48 5.58 20.01
CA ILE A 186 5.71 4.34 19.23
C ILE A 186 5.67 3.09 20.13
N SER A 187 6.14 3.19 21.37
CA SER A 187 6.05 2.08 22.33
C SER A 187 4.61 1.70 22.66
N PHE A 188 3.65 2.62 22.54
CA PHE A 188 2.25 2.30 22.69
C PHE A 188 1.75 1.45 21.51
N THR A 189 1.97 1.93 20.28
CA THR A 189 1.44 1.31 19.05
C THR A 189 2.12 -0.02 18.73
N ASN A 190 3.45 -0.09 18.89
CA ASN A 190 4.27 -1.20 18.44
C ASN A 190 4.50 -2.28 19.51
N SER A 191 4.04 -2.07 20.74
CA SER A 191 4.27 -3.01 21.83
C SER A 191 3.04 -3.19 22.71
N LEU A 192 2.89 -4.40 23.25
CA LEU A 192 1.91 -4.74 24.28
C LEU A 192 2.51 -4.63 25.70
N ARG A 193 3.81 -4.38 25.87
CA ARG A 193 4.49 -4.55 27.17
C ARG A 193 3.94 -3.70 28.32
N ASP A 194 3.71 -2.41 28.07
CA ASP A 194 3.42 -1.45 29.14
C ASP A 194 1.94 -1.42 29.56
N ASP A 195 1.06 -2.15 28.86
CA ASP A 195 -0.37 -2.27 29.17
C ASP A 195 -0.98 -3.48 28.44
N PHE A 196 -0.51 -4.66 28.83
CA PHE A 196 -0.73 -5.89 28.05
C PHE A 196 -2.21 -6.25 27.95
N ASP A 197 -2.94 -6.25 29.06
CA ASP A 197 -4.32 -6.71 29.07
C ASP A 197 -5.27 -5.75 28.35
N SER A 198 -5.16 -4.43 28.62
CA SER A 198 -5.97 -3.42 27.93
C SER A 198 -5.71 -3.44 26.43
N LYS A 199 -4.44 -3.40 26.00
CA LYS A 199 -4.12 -3.41 24.56
C LYS A 199 -4.55 -4.70 23.87
N ARG A 200 -4.55 -5.85 24.56
CA ARG A 200 -5.11 -7.09 23.99
C ARG A 200 -6.62 -7.00 23.83
N GLU A 201 -7.30 -6.42 24.80
CA GLU A 201 -8.74 -6.18 24.73
C GLU A 201 -9.11 -5.17 23.63
N GLN A 202 -8.28 -4.14 23.42
CA GLN A 202 -8.49 -3.18 22.33
C GLN A 202 -8.23 -3.80 20.96
N ARG A 203 -7.17 -4.61 20.82
CA ARG A 203 -6.64 -5.11 19.54
C ARG A 203 -7.23 -6.45 19.11
N ARG A 204 -8.55 -6.59 19.22
CA ARG A 204 -9.29 -7.81 18.82
C ARG A 204 -9.24 -8.00 17.31
N ASP A 205 -9.21 -9.26 16.88
CA ASP A 205 -9.22 -9.69 15.46
C ASP A 205 -8.25 -8.87 14.58
N ALA A 206 -7.08 -8.52 15.12
CA ALA A 206 -6.21 -7.55 14.47
C ALA A 206 -5.68 -8.05 13.13
N ARG A 207 -5.60 -7.15 12.14
CA ARG A 207 -4.96 -7.36 10.84
C ARG A 207 -3.82 -6.39 10.70
N PHE A 208 -2.61 -6.90 10.83
CA PHE A 208 -1.39 -6.10 10.72
C PHE A 208 -0.78 -6.29 9.33
N VAL A 209 -0.99 -5.31 8.46
CA VAL A 209 -0.64 -5.41 7.04
C VAL A 209 0.65 -4.67 6.75
N ASN A 210 1.65 -5.43 6.29
CA ASN A 210 2.98 -4.92 6.02
C ASN A 210 3.41 -5.29 4.59
N THR A 211 4.04 -4.34 3.90
CA THR A 211 4.58 -4.59 2.55
C THR A 211 5.98 -5.19 2.64
N ALA A 212 6.28 -6.15 1.77
CA ALA A 212 7.63 -6.68 1.59
C ALA A 212 8.13 -6.48 0.16
N MET A 213 9.46 -6.39 -0.02
CA MET A 213 10.08 -6.41 -1.33
C MET A 213 10.02 -7.80 -1.97
N MET A 214 10.25 -8.85 -1.17
CA MET A 214 10.30 -10.25 -1.58
C MET A 214 9.85 -11.18 -0.44
N VAL A 215 9.40 -12.37 -0.80
CA VAL A 215 9.17 -13.50 0.11
C VAL A 215 9.90 -14.73 -0.43
N THR A 216 10.60 -15.46 0.43
CA THR A 216 11.27 -16.72 0.05
C THR A 216 10.29 -17.89 0.04
N LEU A 217 10.65 -19.00 -0.62
CA LEU A 217 9.86 -20.24 -0.56
C LEU A 217 9.78 -20.87 0.83
N SER A 218 10.60 -20.42 1.79
CA SER A 218 10.47 -20.77 3.21
C SER A 218 9.48 -19.87 3.98
N GLY A 219 8.90 -18.86 3.33
CA GLY A 219 7.99 -17.89 3.95
C GLY A 219 8.68 -16.75 4.70
N ALA A 220 10.01 -16.57 4.56
CA ALA A 220 10.70 -15.42 5.14
C ALA A 220 10.48 -14.17 4.26
N ALA A 221 10.31 -13.00 4.89
CA ALA A 221 10.10 -11.74 4.18
C ALA A 221 11.38 -10.88 4.16
N VAL A 222 11.55 -10.13 3.07
CA VAL A 222 12.66 -9.20 2.85
C VAL A 222 12.07 -7.83 2.51
N SER A 223 12.43 -6.81 3.29
CA SER A 223 11.80 -5.48 3.21
C SER A 223 12.79 -4.32 3.18
N ASP A 224 14.00 -4.49 3.71
CA ASP A 224 14.89 -3.36 4.03
C ASP A 224 16.25 -3.38 3.32
N ALA A 225 16.74 -4.53 2.86
CA ALA A 225 18.07 -4.60 2.22
C ALA A 225 18.16 -5.55 1.03
N LEU A 226 19.16 -5.29 0.19
CA LEU A 226 19.56 -6.13 -0.94
C LEU A 226 20.50 -7.26 -0.50
N ALA A 227 20.66 -8.28 -1.33
CA ALA A 227 21.52 -9.44 -1.06
C ALA A 227 23.01 -9.10 -0.85
N ASN A 228 23.45 -7.91 -1.27
CA ASN A 228 24.81 -7.40 -1.02
C ASN A 228 24.91 -6.59 0.28
N GLY A 229 23.87 -6.59 1.12
CA GLY A 229 23.80 -5.84 2.37
C GLY A 229 23.47 -4.35 2.21
N GLN A 230 23.26 -3.86 0.98
CA GLN A 230 22.86 -2.47 0.77
C GLN A 230 21.45 -2.25 1.33
N VAL A 231 21.35 -1.37 2.34
CA VAL A 231 20.08 -0.92 2.91
C VAL A 231 19.35 -0.05 1.89
N VAL A 232 18.08 -0.38 1.67
CA VAL A 232 17.14 0.31 0.78
C VAL A 232 16.21 1.20 1.58
N SER A 233 15.76 0.73 2.74
CA SER A 233 14.87 1.45 3.66
C SER A 233 15.08 0.96 5.09
N GLY A 234 14.61 1.70 6.08
CA GLY A 234 14.50 1.17 7.45
C GLY A 234 13.44 0.07 7.53
N VAL A 235 13.58 -0.85 8.49
CA VAL A 235 12.59 -1.89 8.79
C VAL A 235 11.32 -1.28 9.39
N GLY A 236 11.46 -0.20 10.17
CA GLY A 236 10.36 0.38 10.96
C GLY A 236 9.76 -0.63 11.94
N GLY A 237 8.49 -0.46 12.28
CA GLY A 237 7.75 -1.38 13.16
C GLY A 237 7.29 -2.68 12.53
N GLN A 238 7.74 -3.04 11.31
CA GLN A 238 7.27 -4.26 10.65
C GLN A 238 7.46 -5.50 11.54
N TYR A 239 8.66 -5.65 12.12
CA TYR A 239 8.95 -6.76 13.03
C TYR A 239 8.03 -6.74 14.25
N ASP A 240 7.78 -5.56 14.81
CA ASP A 240 6.98 -5.39 16.02
C ASP A 240 5.54 -5.89 15.82
N PHE A 241 4.88 -5.48 14.74
CA PHE A 241 3.51 -5.93 14.45
C PHE A 241 3.45 -7.42 14.08
N VAL A 242 4.46 -7.94 13.36
CA VAL A 242 4.56 -9.36 13.07
C VAL A 242 4.69 -10.18 14.36
N ALA A 243 5.59 -9.77 15.27
CA ALA A 243 5.82 -10.43 16.55
C ALA A 243 4.66 -10.24 17.54
N MET A 244 3.86 -9.18 17.37
CA MET A 244 2.67 -8.91 18.18
C MET A 244 1.49 -9.81 17.80
N ALA A 245 1.29 -10.11 16.52
CA ALA A 245 0.17 -10.93 16.04
C ALA A 245 -0.07 -12.23 16.84
N PRO A 246 0.93 -13.10 17.12
CA PRO A 246 0.70 -14.34 17.86
C PRO A 246 0.34 -14.16 19.34
N GLN A 247 0.47 -12.94 19.89
CA GLN A 247 0.12 -12.62 21.29
C GLN A 247 -1.34 -12.14 21.44
N LEU A 248 -2.01 -11.87 20.32
CA LEU A 248 -3.37 -11.36 20.26
C LEU A 248 -4.33 -12.45 19.78
N ASP A 249 -5.50 -12.49 20.39
CA ASP A 249 -6.51 -13.47 20.00
C ASP A 249 -6.98 -13.19 18.56
N ARG A 250 -7.01 -14.26 17.75
CA ARG A 250 -7.44 -14.26 16.35
C ARG A 250 -6.73 -13.23 15.43
N ALA A 251 -5.64 -12.61 15.88
CA ALA A 251 -4.90 -11.65 15.09
C ALA A 251 -4.08 -12.34 14.00
N ARG A 252 -3.88 -11.64 12.87
CA ARG A 252 -3.07 -12.09 11.73
C ARG A 252 -2.07 -11.02 11.33
N SER A 253 -0.83 -11.46 11.10
CA SER A 253 0.19 -10.70 10.38
C SER A 253 0.07 -11.02 8.89
N ILE A 254 -0.01 -9.98 8.07
CA ILE A 254 -0.22 -10.09 6.63
C ILE A 254 0.93 -9.42 5.90
N ILE A 255 1.70 -10.20 5.15
CA ILE A 255 2.72 -9.70 4.24
C ILE A 255 2.10 -9.55 2.84
N VAL A 256 2.11 -8.33 2.32
CA VAL A 256 1.61 -8.02 0.98
C VAL A 256 2.76 -7.70 0.03
N LEU A 257 2.68 -8.18 -1.21
CA LEU A 257 3.60 -7.83 -2.28
C LEU A 257 3.02 -8.17 -3.67
N PRO A 258 3.28 -7.37 -4.72
CA PRO A 258 3.06 -7.83 -6.08
C PRO A 258 3.89 -9.09 -6.35
N ALA A 259 3.34 -10.08 -7.06
CA ALA A 259 4.04 -11.34 -7.36
C ALA A 259 5.27 -11.14 -8.25
N THR A 260 5.34 -10.03 -8.99
CA THR A 260 6.47 -9.69 -9.85
C THR A 260 6.86 -8.21 -9.75
N ARG A 261 8.09 -7.92 -10.16
CA ARG A 261 8.58 -6.56 -10.41
C ARG A 261 9.25 -6.47 -11.76
N THR A 262 9.18 -5.31 -12.40
CA THR A 262 9.88 -5.04 -13.65
C THR A 262 10.86 -3.89 -13.47
N ARG A 263 12.14 -4.14 -13.78
CA ARG A 263 13.20 -3.12 -13.73
C ARG A 263 13.99 -3.16 -15.03
N ARG A 264 14.13 -2.01 -15.69
CA ARG A 264 14.86 -1.89 -16.98
C ARG A 264 14.39 -2.91 -18.03
N GLY A 265 13.07 -3.09 -18.15
CA GLY A 265 12.46 -4.04 -19.10
C GLY A 265 12.56 -5.52 -18.73
N LYS A 266 13.24 -5.88 -17.64
CA LYS A 266 13.33 -7.26 -17.15
C LYS A 266 12.33 -7.48 -16.01
N THR A 267 11.42 -8.42 -16.20
CA THR A 267 10.50 -8.87 -15.15
C THR A 267 11.11 -10.01 -14.35
N THR A 268 10.99 -9.96 -13.01
CA THR A 268 11.43 -10.99 -12.07
C THR A 268 10.32 -11.26 -11.05
N SER A 269 10.28 -12.47 -10.50
CA SER A 269 9.39 -12.77 -9.37
C SER A 269 9.85 -12.08 -8.08
N ASN A 270 8.88 -11.70 -7.25
CA ASN A 270 9.12 -11.31 -5.86
C ASN A 270 8.94 -12.48 -4.89
N ILE A 271 8.36 -13.61 -5.34
CA ILE A 271 8.46 -14.89 -4.64
C ILE A 271 9.73 -15.57 -5.14
N VAL A 272 10.70 -15.75 -4.26
CA VAL A 272 12.06 -16.21 -4.61
C VAL A 272 12.37 -17.54 -3.94
N SER A 273 13.26 -18.33 -4.52
CA SER A 273 13.72 -19.58 -3.90
C SER A 273 14.39 -19.34 -2.55
N ASN A 274 15.36 -18.42 -2.52
CA ASN A 274 16.08 -17.96 -1.35
C ASN A 274 16.57 -16.52 -1.57
N TYR A 275 17.03 -15.87 -0.51
CA TYR A 275 17.63 -14.54 -0.57
C TYR A 275 18.74 -14.37 0.48
N GLY A 276 19.72 -13.53 0.18
CA GLY A 276 20.89 -13.28 1.04
C GLY A 276 20.64 -12.30 2.20
N HIS A 277 19.40 -11.89 2.41
CA HIS A 277 18.97 -11.01 3.51
C HIS A 277 17.57 -11.41 3.96
N ILE A 278 17.25 -11.22 5.24
CA ILE A 278 15.94 -11.52 5.83
C ILE A 278 15.59 -10.43 6.82
N THR A 279 14.37 -9.91 6.71
CA THR A 279 13.78 -8.96 7.67
C THR A 279 12.89 -9.70 8.66
N ILE A 280 11.96 -10.51 8.14
CA ILE A 280 11.05 -11.32 8.94
C ILE A 280 11.42 -12.80 8.76
N PRO A 281 11.91 -13.46 9.82
CA PRO A 281 12.32 -14.85 9.75
C PRO A 281 11.12 -15.77 9.54
N SER A 282 11.36 -16.94 8.91
CA SER A 282 10.28 -17.86 8.54
C SER A 282 9.51 -18.42 9.75
N GLN A 283 10.04 -18.36 10.97
CA GLN A 283 9.35 -18.74 12.20
C GLN A 283 8.17 -17.82 12.54
N LEU A 284 8.18 -16.58 12.04
CA LEU A 284 7.13 -15.59 12.23
C LEU A 284 6.18 -15.47 11.03
N ARG A 285 6.30 -16.37 10.04
CA ARG A 285 5.44 -16.37 8.85
C ARG A 285 3.98 -16.59 9.23
N ASP A 286 3.10 -15.92 8.50
CA ASP A 286 1.65 -16.02 8.71
C ASP A 286 0.93 -15.96 7.36
N LEU A 287 0.35 -14.83 6.96
CA LEU A 287 -0.28 -14.69 5.65
C LEU A 287 0.65 -14.00 4.66
N VAL A 288 0.67 -14.49 3.42
CA VAL A 288 1.29 -13.81 2.27
C VAL A 288 0.24 -13.58 1.19
N VAL A 289 0.12 -12.35 0.72
CA VAL A 289 -0.89 -11.96 -0.28
C VAL A 289 -0.22 -11.33 -1.50
N THR A 290 -0.54 -11.88 -2.67
CA THR A 290 -0.26 -11.27 -3.97
C THR A 290 -1.57 -10.97 -4.70
N GLU A 291 -1.49 -10.36 -5.88
CA GLU A 291 -2.65 -10.16 -6.75
C GLU A 291 -3.33 -11.50 -7.12
N TYR A 292 -2.59 -12.60 -7.07
CA TYR A 292 -3.05 -13.93 -7.45
C TYR A 292 -3.60 -14.78 -6.31
N GLY A 293 -3.59 -14.31 -5.07
CA GLY A 293 -4.23 -15.04 -3.96
C GLY A 293 -3.62 -14.81 -2.59
N VAL A 294 -4.09 -15.60 -1.64
CA VAL A 294 -3.65 -15.60 -0.24
C VAL A 294 -3.01 -16.96 0.06
N ALA A 295 -1.81 -16.97 0.62
CA ALA A 295 -1.15 -18.15 1.15
C ALA A 295 -1.16 -18.09 2.68
N ASP A 296 -1.83 -19.06 3.32
CA ASP A 296 -1.79 -19.26 4.76
C ASP A 296 -0.63 -20.20 5.14
N LEU A 297 0.36 -19.66 5.84
CA LEU A 297 1.62 -20.33 6.17
C LEU A 297 1.72 -20.68 7.66
N ARG A 298 0.76 -20.22 8.49
CA ARG A 298 0.80 -20.38 9.94
C ARG A 298 0.59 -21.84 10.31
N GLY A 299 1.54 -22.40 11.06
CA GLY A 299 1.50 -23.80 11.49
C GLY A 299 1.68 -24.83 10.37
N ALA A 300 1.86 -24.40 9.11
CA ALA A 300 2.05 -25.28 7.97
C ALA A 300 3.45 -25.89 7.91
N SER A 301 3.54 -27.10 7.37
CA SER A 301 4.80 -27.76 7.05
C SER A 301 5.52 -27.09 5.88
N ASP A 302 6.83 -27.32 5.75
CA ASP A 302 7.62 -26.79 4.64
C ASP A 302 7.02 -27.13 3.27
N GLN A 303 6.48 -28.34 3.10
CA GLN A 303 5.86 -28.77 1.86
C GLN A 303 4.59 -27.96 1.54
N GLU A 304 3.73 -27.76 2.55
CA GLU A 304 2.50 -26.99 2.42
C GLU A 304 2.78 -25.51 2.14
N ILE A 305 3.80 -24.93 2.78
CA ILE A 305 4.22 -23.54 2.58
C ILE A 305 4.68 -23.33 1.14
N VAL A 306 5.58 -24.16 0.65
CA VAL A 306 6.05 -24.06 -0.73
C VAL A 306 4.88 -24.23 -1.69
N ALA A 307 4.01 -25.22 -1.44
CA ALA A 307 2.81 -25.41 -2.26
C ALA A 307 1.90 -24.17 -2.28
N ALA A 308 1.66 -23.55 -1.13
CA ALA A 308 0.83 -22.35 -0.99
C ALA A 308 1.46 -21.13 -1.70
N LEU A 309 2.77 -20.91 -1.54
CA LEU A 309 3.48 -19.80 -2.20
C LEU A 309 3.51 -19.97 -3.73
N LEU A 310 3.63 -21.21 -4.23
CA LEU A 310 3.54 -21.47 -5.67
C LEU A 310 2.17 -21.10 -6.24
N LYS A 311 1.08 -21.35 -5.50
CA LYS A 311 -0.29 -21.02 -5.93
C LYS A 311 -0.53 -19.51 -6.10
N ILE A 312 0.24 -18.66 -5.41
CA ILE A 312 0.14 -17.20 -5.49
C ILE A 312 1.30 -16.56 -6.27
N SER A 313 2.15 -17.37 -6.88
CA SER A 313 3.24 -16.93 -7.75
C SER A 313 2.77 -16.70 -9.18
N ASP A 314 3.38 -15.76 -9.89
CA ASP A 314 3.15 -15.55 -11.33
C ASP A 314 3.55 -16.78 -12.15
N SER A 315 2.69 -17.21 -13.08
CA SER A 315 2.84 -18.44 -13.85
C SER A 315 4.16 -18.53 -14.62
N ARG A 316 4.73 -17.39 -15.03
CA ARG A 316 6.02 -17.36 -15.75
C ARG A 316 7.18 -17.89 -14.90
N PHE A 317 7.04 -17.89 -13.57
CA PHE A 317 8.09 -18.26 -12.62
C PHE A 317 7.77 -19.52 -11.80
N GLN A 318 6.51 -19.96 -11.78
CA GLN A 318 6.03 -21.12 -11.01
C GLN A 318 6.87 -22.39 -11.24
N GLU A 319 7.12 -22.77 -12.49
CA GLU A 319 7.84 -24.02 -12.78
C GLU A 319 9.32 -23.96 -12.34
N GLY A 320 9.96 -22.79 -12.44
CA GLY A 320 11.33 -22.60 -11.95
C GLY A 320 11.41 -22.74 -10.43
N LEU A 321 10.47 -22.13 -9.71
CA LEU A 321 10.34 -22.25 -8.25
C LEU A 321 10.03 -23.69 -7.81
N ARG A 322 9.11 -24.37 -8.52
CA ARG A 322 8.76 -25.77 -8.25
C ARG A 322 9.96 -26.70 -8.42
N LYS A 323 10.70 -26.57 -9.53
CA LYS A 323 11.92 -27.37 -9.78
C LYS A 323 12.97 -27.16 -8.70
N HIS A 324 13.18 -25.92 -8.27
CA HIS A 324 14.09 -25.61 -7.18
C HIS A 324 13.66 -26.31 -5.88
N ALA A 325 12.38 -26.22 -5.52
CA ALA A 325 11.85 -26.85 -4.32
C ALA A 325 11.94 -28.38 -4.33
N VAL A 326 11.70 -29.02 -5.49
CA VAL A 326 11.90 -30.47 -5.65
C VAL A 326 13.37 -30.84 -5.46
N ALA A 327 14.29 -30.11 -6.10
CA ALA A 327 15.73 -30.35 -5.95
C ALA A 327 16.21 -30.14 -4.50
N ALA A 328 15.58 -29.23 -3.75
CA ALA A 328 15.86 -28.97 -2.34
C ALA A 328 15.15 -29.94 -1.37
N GLY A 329 14.43 -30.95 -1.87
CA GLY A 329 13.70 -31.92 -1.05
C GLY A 329 12.48 -31.34 -0.31
N LYS A 330 11.98 -30.17 -0.72
CA LYS A 330 10.83 -29.49 -0.11
C LYS A 330 9.50 -29.86 -0.76
N LEU A 331 9.52 -30.43 -1.96
CA LEU A 331 8.35 -30.95 -2.65
C LEU A 331 8.66 -32.31 -3.26
N SER A 332 7.63 -33.16 -3.35
CA SER A 332 7.70 -34.40 -4.14
C SER A 332 7.94 -34.09 -5.63
N ALA A 333 8.70 -34.95 -6.32
CA ALA A 333 8.87 -34.88 -7.77
C ALA A 333 7.54 -34.99 -8.55
N THR A 334 6.55 -35.66 -7.96
CA THR A 334 5.20 -35.80 -8.54
C THR A 334 4.29 -34.62 -8.24
N TYR A 335 4.66 -33.69 -7.36
CA TYR A 335 3.85 -32.52 -7.06
C TYR A 335 3.59 -31.70 -8.33
N ARG A 336 2.33 -31.31 -8.52
CA ARG A 336 1.85 -30.40 -9.56
C ARG A 336 1.08 -29.28 -8.90
N ILE A 337 1.30 -28.06 -9.40
CA ILE A 337 0.47 -26.93 -9.01
C ILE A 337 -0.94 -27.20 -9.56
N PRO A 338 -2.01 -27.05 -8.76
CA PRO A 338 -3.36 -27.28 -9.27
C PRO A 338 -3.68 -26.35 -10.44
N VAL A 339 -4.42 -26.87 -11.43
CA VAL A 339 -4.59 -26.24 -12.75
C VAL A 339 -5.18 -24.83 -12.66
N GLU A 340 -6.07 -24.62 -11.70
CA GLU A 340 -6.72 -23.35 -11.42
C GLU A 340 -5.73 -22.27 -10.98
N PHE A 341 -4.54 -22.64 -10.47
CA PHE A 341 -3.48 -21.72 -10.09
C PHE A 341 -2.41 -21.51 -11.18
N CYS A 342 -2.59 -22.12 -12.36
CA CYS A 342 -1.58 -22.09 -13.44
C CYS A 342 -1.74 -20.91 -14.41
N ASP A 343 -2.82 -20.11 -14.34
CA ASP A 343 -3.00 -18.85 -15.13
C ASP A 343 -2.87 -17.59 -14.25
N ASN A 344 -1.90 -17.57 -13.35
CA ASN A 344 -1.48 -16.37 -12.62
C ASN A 344 -0.70 -15.42 -13.55
N SER A 345 -1.44 -14.68 -14.38
CA SER A 345 -0.87 -13.74 -15.34
C SER A 345 -1.50 -12.33 -15.27
N PRO A 346 -0.76 -11.26 -15.62
CA PRO A 346 -1.33 -9.91 -15.68
C PRO A 346 -2.52 -9.82 -16.64
N ALA A 347 -2.48 -10.55 -17.75
CA ALA A 347 -3.55 -10.60 -18.74
C ALA A 347 -4.83 -11.24 -18.19
N ARG A 348 -4.71 -12.26 -17.33
CA ARG A 348 -5.88 -12.80 -16.63
C ARG A 348 -6.48 -11.77 -15.69
N LEU A 349 -5.65 -11.06 -14.92
CA LEU A 349 -6.12 -10.02 -14.00
C LEU A 349 -6.84 -8.88 -14.74
N GLU A 350 -6.30 -8.45 -15.88
CA GLU A 350 -6.97 -7.48 -16.75
C GLU A 350 -8.34 -8.00 -17.25
N ARG A 351 -8.40 -9.25 -17.72
CA ARG A 351 -9.67 -9.89 -18.14
C ARG A 351 -10.68 -9.97 -17.00
N ALA A 352 -10.24 -10.30 -15.78
CA ALA A 352 -11.09 -10.40 -14.60
C ALA A 352 -11.85 -9.10 -14.32
N PHE A 353 -11.16 -7.96 -14.34
CA PHE A 353 -11.80 -6.66 -14.14
C PHE A 353 -12.54 -6.14 -15.39
N ALA A 354 -12.08 -6.47 -16.60
CA ALA A 354 -12.69 -6.01 -17.84
C ALA A 354 -14.04 -6.69 -18.15
N ALA A 355 -14.16 -8.00 -17.88
CA ALA A 355 -15.32 -8.82 -18.27
C ALA A 355 -16.65 -8.38 -17.63
N SER A 356 -16.59 -7.53 -16.61
CA SER A 356 -17.73 -7.11 -15.80
C SER A 356 -17.92 -5.59 -15.75
N GLY A 357 -17.22 -4.83 -16.60
CA GLY A 357 -17.25 -3.35 -16.57
C GLY A 357 -16.65 -2.74 -15.29
N LEU A 358 -15.98 -3.54 -14.47
CA LEU A 358 -15.49 -3.16 -13.14
C LEU A 358 -14.30 -2.19 -13.18
N LEU A 359 -13.61 -2.08 -14.33
CA LEU A 359 -12.48 -1.17 -14.50
C LEU A 359 -12.84 0.30 -14.19
N THR A 360 -14.08 0.71 -14.47
CA THR A 360 -14.55 2.07 -14.16
C THR A 360 -14.66 2.33 -12.66
N MET A 361 -14.74 1.27 -11.85
CA MET A 361 -14.78 1.33 -10.39
C MET A 361 -13.38 1.38 -9.77
N LEU A 362 -12.31 1.21 -10.56
CA LEU A 362 -10.93 1.11 -10.09
C LEU A 362 -10.11 2.34 -10.54
N PRO A 363 -10.34 3.53 -9.95
CA PRO A 363 -9.66 4.75 -10.36
C PRO A 363 -8.14 4.67 -10.22
N HIS A 364 -7.39 5.55 -10.87
CA HIS A 364 -5.93 5.60 -10.66
C HIS A 364 -5.55 6.16 -9.29
N TYR A 365 -6.30 7.13 -8.80
CA TYR A 365 -6.07 7.80 -7.51
C TYR A 365 -7.35 7.73 -6.66
N PRO A 366 -7.66 6.57 -6.05
CA PRO A 366 -8.92 6.36 -5.31
C PRO A 366 -9.09 7.29 -4.11
N LEU A 367 -7.98 7.68 -3.47
CA LEU A 367 -7.98 8.58 -2.32
C LEU A 367 -7.66 10.04 -2.71
N GLY A 368 -7.45 10.28 -4.01
CA GLY A 368 -7.01 11.56 -4.55
C GLY A 368 -5.48 11.75 -4.57
N THR A 369 -5.06 12.96 -4.92
CA THR A 369 -3.66 13.34 -5.08
C THR A 369 -3.49 14.86 -5.08
N ASP A 370 -2.26 15.34 -4.84
CA ASP A 370 -1.84 16.74 -5.02
C ASP A 370 -1.71 17.15 -6.50
N LEU A 371 -1.74 16.18 -7.43
CA LEU A 371 -1.65 16.43 -8.87
C LEU A 371 -2.95 16.99 -9.42
N THR A 372 -2.86 17.89 -10.40
CA THR A 372 -4.03 18.24 -11.22
C THR A 372 -4.50 17.04 -12.03
N GLU A 373 -5.72 17.09 -12.59
CA GLU A 373 -6.24 16.01 -13.44
C GLU A 373 -5.30 15.66 -14.60
N VAL A 374 -4.79 16.70 -15.27
CA VAL A 374 -3.83 16.57 -16.38
C VAL A 374 -2.50 15.96 -15.92
N GLU A 375 -2.00 16.38 -14.74
CA GLU A 375 -0.76 15.83 -14.19
C GLU A 375 -0.91 14.38 -13.75
N ALA A 376 -2.04 14.02 -13.15
CA ALA A 376 -2.37 12.66 -12.75
C ALA A 376 -2.48 11.73 -13.97
N GLU A 377 -3.16 12.18 -15.03
CA GLU A 377 -3.24 11.46 -16.30
C GLU A 377 -1.85 11.28 -16.93
N LEU A 378 -1.04 12.35 -16.98
CA LEU A 378 0.33 12.29 -17.47
C LEU A 378 1.20 11.33 -16.66
N ALA A 379 1.07 11.32 -15.33
CA ALA A 379 1.82 10.41 -14.47
C ALA A 379 1.51 8.93 -14.80
N VAL A 380 0.24 8.61 -15.05
CA VAL A 380 -0.18 7.26 -15.49
C VAL A 380 0.40 6.95 -16.88
N ALA A 381 0.23 7.85 -17.84
CA ALA A 381 0.72 7.68 -19.20
C ALA A 381 2.24 7.46 -19.26
N LEU A 382 3.02 8.27 -18.53
CA LEU A 382 4.47 8.17 -18.46
C LEU A 382 4.93 6.86 -17.81
N LYS A 383 4.20 6.35 -16.80
CA LYS A 383 4.46 5.04 -16.19
C LYS A 383 4.27 3.91 -17.21
N LEU A 384 3.18 3.94 -17.98
CA LEU A 384 2.93 2.97 -19.06
C LEU A 384 4.00 3.03 -20.16
N LEU A 385 4.44 4.23 -20.53
CA LEU A 385 5.51 4.43 -21.51
C LEU A 385 6.85 3.89 -21.01
N SER A 386 7.19 4.17 -19.74
CA SER A 386 8.41 3.67 -19.10
C SER A 386 8.48 2.15 -19.05
N ALA A 387 7.34 1.47 -18.83
CA ALA A 387 7.27 0.01 -18.87
C ALA A 387 7.57 -0.59 -20.26
N LYS A 388 7.35 0.17 -21.33
CA LYS A 388 7.64 -0.22 -22.73
C LYS A 388 9.06 0.18 -23.16
N ARG A 389 9.79 0.94 -22.32
CA ARG A 389 11.14 1.43 -22.60
C ARG A 389 12.12 0.26 -22.62
N GLY A 390 12.74 0.01 -23.78
CA GLY A 390 13.66 -1.11 -24.02
C GLY A 390 13.24 -2.05 -25.16
N ARG A 391 12.04 -1.88 -25.72
CA ARG A 391 11.59 -2.57 -26.94
C ARG A 391 11.46 -1.57 -28.09
N LEU A 392 12.48 -1.50 -28.95
CA LEU A 392 12.54 -0.53 -30.07
C LEU A 392 11.29 -0.63 -30.98
N SER A 393 10.82 -1.85 -31.25
CA SER A 393 9.63 -2.09 -32.08
C SER A 393 8.32 -1.58 -31.47
N SER A 394 8.19 -1.57 -30.13
CA SER A 394 6.99 -1.04 -29.48
C SER A 394 7.02 0.48 -29.41
N LEU A 395 8.21 1.07 -29.21
CA LEU A 395 8.39 2.52 -29.23
C LEU A 395 8.12 3.09 -30.62
N ALA A 396 8.61 2.44 -31.69
CA ALA A 396 8.33 2.87 -33.06
C ALA A 396 6.83 2.83 -33.41
N ARG A 397 6.12 1.75 -33.05
CA ARG A 397 4.67 1.65 -33.26
C ARG A 397 3.89 2.70 -32.46
N LEU A 398 4.29 2.95 -31.22
CA LEU A 398 3.68 4.00 -30.39
C LEU A 398 3.90 5.38 -30.98
N ALA A 399 5.13 5.70 -31.41
CA ALA A 399 5.44 6.99 -32.04
C ALA A 399 4.62 7.19 -33.33
N LEU A 400 4.46 6.15 -34.16
CA LEU A 400 3.66 6.25 -35.39
C LEU A 400 2.18 6.53 -35.09
N ARG A 401 1.57 5.81 -34.13
CA ARG A 401 0.19 6.06 -33.70
C ARG A 401 0.04 7.44 -33.06
N GLY A 402 0.98 7.79 -32.21
CA GLY A 402 1.02 9.04 -31.49
C GLY A 402 1.21 10.26 -32.36
N TRP A 403 1.89 10.12 -33.50
CA TRP A 403 2.07 11.23 -34.45
C TRP A 403 0.72 11.71 -35.01
N ARG A 404 -0.25 10.80 -35.20
CA ARG A 404 -1.61 11.15 -35.62
C ARG A 404 -2.45 11.79 -34.52
N LEU A 405 -2.17 11.43 -33.27
CA LEU A 405 -2.87 11.92 -32.09
C LEU A 405 -2.29 13.24 -31.56
N ALA A 406 -1.05 13.56 -31.93
CA ALA A 406 -0.31 14.68 -31.38
C ALA A 406 -1.01 16.03 -31.58
N ASP A 407 -1.81 16.17 -32.64
CA ASP A 407 -2.57 17.40 -32.96
C ASP A 407 -4.01 17.39 -32.40
N ASP A 408 -4.39 16.38 -31.61
CA ASP A 408 -5.68 16.34 -30.93
C ASP A 408 -5.80 17.50 -29.92
N PRO A 409 -6.81 18.39 -30.05
CA PRO A 409 -7.04 19.50 -29.11
C PRO A 409 -7.17 19.03 -27.66
N GLN A 410 -7.71 17.83 -27.42
CA GLN A 410 -7.89 17.27 -26.07
C GLN A 410 -6.57 16.88 -25.39
N LEU A 411 -5.47 16.85 -26.13
CA LEU A 411 -4.12 16.58 -25.60
C LEU A 411 -3.28 17.85 -25.49
N SER A 412 -3.78 19.00 -25.94
CA SER A 412 -3.00 20.24 -25.99
C SER A 412 -2.50 20.66 -24.61
N GLU A 413 -3.35 20.62 -23.59
CA GLU A 413 -2.98 21.00 -22.22
C GLU A 413 -1.92 20.06 -21.63
N ALA A 414 -2.09 18.76 -21.81
CA ALA A 414 -1.12 17.75 -21.36
C ALA A 414 0.23 17.87 -22.07
N LEU A 415 0.23 18.10 -23.38
CA LEU A 415 1.45 18.33 -24.16
C LEU A 415 2.12 19.66 -23.79
N GLU A 416 1.35 20.70 -23.48
CA GLU A 416 1.87 21.98 -22.99
C GLU A 416 2.54 21.83 -21.62
N ARG A 417 1.91 21.11 -20.69
CA ARG A 417 2.48 20.80 -19.37
C ARG A 417 3.83 20.07 -19.48
N MET A 418 3.97 19.21 -20.48
CA MET A 418 5.22 18.49 -20.80
C MET A 418 6.22 19.32 -21.64
N LYS A 419 5.89 20.55 -22.02
CA LYS A 419 6.67 21.43 -22.93
C LYS A 419 6.87 20.83 -24.33
N LEU A 420 5.89 20.05 -24.79
CA LEU A 420 5.87 19.31 -26.06
C LEU A 420 4.82 19.82 -27.06
N ARG A 421 4.14 20.94 -26.80
CA ARG A 421 3.17 21.53 -27.75
C ARG A 421 3.83 21.93 -29.07
N ASN A 422 4.95 22.64 -29.00
CA ASN A 422 5.74 23.08 -30.16
C ASN A 422 7.21 22.57 -30.05
N PRO A 423 7.45 21.27 -30.24
CA PRO A 423 8.77 20.70 -30.01
C PRO A 423 9.76 21.14 -31.11
N LYS A 424 10.97 21.51 -30.71
CA LYS A 424 12.07 21.79 -31.63
C LYS A 424 12.80 20.49 -31.98
N GLY A 425 13.14 20.31 -33.26
CA GLY A 425 13.92 19.17 -33.74
C GLY A 425 13.15 17.83 -33.82
N LEU A 426 13.80 16.82 -34.39
CA LEU A 426 13.22 15.50 -34.62
C LEU A 426 12.95 14.76 -33.30
N GLN A 427 13.87 14.86 -32.33
CA GLN A 427 13.75 14.21 -31.03
C GLN A 427 12.47 14.66 -30.29
N GLY A 428 12.24 15.98 -30.18
CA GLY A 428 11.05 16.50 -29.50
C GLY A 428 9.74 16.10 -30.19
N ARG A 429 9.74 15.95 -31.53
CA ARG A 429 8.58 15.44 -32.26
C ARG A 429 8.29 13.98 -31.94
N VAL A 430 9.33 13.15 -31.80
CA VAL A 430 9.19 11.75 -31.37
C VAL A 430 8.69 11.68 -29.93
N GLU A 431 9.23 12.50 -29.03
CA GLU A 431 8.78 12.58 -27.63
C GLU A 431 7.30 13.00 -27.53
N ARG A 432 6.88 14.04 -28.27
CA ARG A 432 5.48 14.47 -28.38
C ARG A 432 4.58 13.31 -28.81
N ALA A 433 4.97 12.59 -29.86
CA ALA A 433 4.20 11.46 -30.36
C ALA A 433 4.09 10.33 -29.32
N LEU A 434 5.20 9.97 -28.67
CA LEU A 434 5.20 8.93 -27.63
C LEU A 434 4.29 9.30 -26.45
N VAL A 435 4.34 10.55 -25.99
CA VAL A 435 3.48 11.04 -24.90
C VAL A 435 2.01 11.05 -25.33
N ALA A 436 1.68 11.55 -26.53
CA ALA A 436 0.30 11.54 -27.04
C ALA A 436 -0.28 10.13 -27.13
N ALA A 437 0.49 9.16 -27.64
CA ALA A 437 0.06 7.76 -27.67
C ALA A 437 -0.12 7.18 -26.26
N ALA A 438 0.76 7.53 -25.31
CA ALA A 438 0.68 7.05 -23.94
C ALA A 438 -0.54 7.59 -23.19
N ILE A 439 -0.91 8.86 -23.42
CA ILE A 439 -2.14 9.45 -22.86
C ILE A 439 -3.36 8.73 -23.45
N ALA A 440 -3.39 8.52 -24.76
CA ALA A 440 -4.49 7.79 -25.40
C ALA A 440 -4.60 6.34 -24.91
N ASP A 441 -3.49 5.66 -24.64
CA ASP A 441 -3.49 4.33 -24.01
C ASP A 441 -4.02 4.38 -22.57
N ALA A 442 -3.67 5.42 -21.80
CA ALA A 442 -4.18 5.61 -20.43
C ALA A 442 -5.70 5.83 -20.44
N ARG A 443 -6.22 6.71 -21.31
CA ARG A 443 -7.67 6.95 -21.49
C ARG A 443 -8.41 5.70 -21.95
N ALA A 444 -7.79 4.91 -22.84
CA ALA A 444 -8.37 3.67 -23.35
C ALA A 444 -8.35 2.52 -22.33
N SER A 445 -7.72 2.69 -21.16
CA SER A 445 -7.67 1.65 -20.12
C SER A 445 -9.04 1.35 -19.49
N GLY A 446 -10.05 2.20 -19.71
CA GLY A 446 -11.39 2.06 -19.13
C GLY A 446 -11.48 2.41 -17.65
N ARG A 447 -10.40 2.97 -17.07
CA ARG A 447 -10.32 3.41 -15.68
C ARG A 447 -10.43 4.92 -15.60
N SER A 448 -11.10 5.44 -14.57
CA SER A 448 -11.10 6.88 -14.30
C SER A 448 -9.79 7.32 -13.63
N THR A 449 -9.44 8.60 -13.77
CA THR A 449 -8.28 9.18 -13.07
C THR A 449 -8.55 9.24 -11.56
N PHE A 450 -9.72 9.77 -11.18
CA PHE A 450 -10.16 9.93 -9.80
C PHE A 450 -11.40 9.11 -9.50
N ALA A 451 -11.63 8.82 -8.21
CA ALA A 451 -12.92 8.33 -7.75
C ALA A 451 -14.00 9.39 -7.99
N PRO A 452 -15.25 9.01 -8.29
CA PRO A 452 -16.36 9.96 -8.31
C PRO A 452 -16.52 10.62 -6.92
N PRO A 453 -17.02 11.86 -6.84
CA PRO A 453 -17.35 12.50 -5.56
C PRO A 453 -18.30 11.58 -4.76
N ALA A 454 -18.05 11.49 -3.45
CA ALA A 454 -18.81 10.65 -2.54
C ALA A 454 -20.26 11.13 -2.36
#